data_AF-A0A833FUF3-F1
#
_entry.id   AF-A0A833FUF3-F1
#
_cell.length_a   1.000
_cell.length_b   1.000
_cell.length_c   1.000
_cell.angle_alpha   90.00
_cell.angle_beta   90.00
_cell.angle_gamma   90.00
#
_symmetry.space_group_name_H-M   'P 1'
#
loop_
_entity.id
_entity.type
_entity.pdbx_description
1 polymer ?
#
loop_
_entity_poly.entity_id
_entity_poly.type
_entity_poly.pdbx_seq_one_letter_code
_entity_poly.pdbx_strand_id
1 'polypeptide(L)'
;MPALIANARMYSVAPGATAAWKRLFALVAERSGVPLKVIDHAFPQKLSELWQREDLALTFMCGWPFVRTYPTYRPVAAPILLIAGGVPGKPFYCTHFVVRGDSPFRRIEDTFGHRFAFTIEDSHSGYS
;
A
#
# COMPACT_ATOMS: atom_id res chain seq x y z
N MET A 1 -12.47 25.89 -2.04
CA MET A 1 -11.46 24.82 -2.23
C MET A 1 -12.19 23.49 -2.29
N PRO A 2 -11.84 22.57 -3.20
CA PRO A 2 -12.42 21.23 -3.20
C PRO A 2 -12.16 20.54 -1.85
N ALA A 3 -13.07 19.67 -1.42
CA ALA A 3 -12.93 18.96 -0.15
C ALA A 3 -11.75 17.99 -0.23
N LEU A 4 -10.82 18.08 0.72
CA LEU A 4 -9.70 17.13 0.83
C LEU A 4 -10.23 15.75 1.15
N ILE A 5 -9.64 14.72 0.53
CA ILE A 5 -10.05 13.34 0.72
C ILE A 5 -8.99 12.53 1.46
N ALA A 6 -9.46 11.45 2.08
CA ALA A 6 -8.61 10.42 2.64
C ALA A 6 -9.08 9.03 2.19
N ASN A 7 -8.14 8.10 1.98
CA ASN A 7 -8.47 6.75 1.56
C ASN A 7 -7.52 5.71 2.16
N ALA A 8 -8.10 4.62 2.68
CA ALA A 8 -7.34 3.55 3.29
C ALA A 8 -7.44 2.22 2.52
N ARG A 9 -7.81 2.26 1.23
CA ARG A 9 -8.16 1.06 0.45
C ARG A 9 -7.05 0.02 0.44
N MET A 10 -5.78 0.44 0.40
CA MET A 10 -4.62 -0.46 0.38
C MET A 10 -4.61 -1.46 1.55
N TYR A 11 -5.09 -1.08 2.74
CA TYR A 11 -5.18 -1.96 3.91
C TYR A 11 -6.62 -2.32 4.32
N SER A 12 -7.62 -1.93 3.52
CA SER A 12 -9.04 -2.21 3.76
C SER A 12 -9.43 -3.57 3.16
N VAL A 13 -8.77 -4.64 3.61
CA VAL A 13 -8.87 -6.00 3.03
C VAL A 13 -10.08 -6.79 3.52
N ALA A 14 -10.76 -6.34 4.58
CA ALA A 14 -11.92 -6.98 5.17
C ALA A 14 -12.84 -5.94 5.82
N PRO A 15 -14.16 -6.20 5.99
CA PRO A 15 -15.10 -5.22 6.52
C PRO A 15 -14.68 -4.60 7.87
N GLY A 16 -14.14 -5.43 8.78
CA GLY A 16 -13.63 -4.97 10.08
C GLY A 16 -12.44 -4.03 9.94
N ALA A 17 -11.47 -4.36 9.07
CA ALA A 17 -10.32 -3.51 8.78
C ALA A 17 -10.76 -2.19 8.14
N THR A 18 -11.66 -2.24 7.16
CA THR A 18 -12.23 -1.05 6.51
C THR A 18 -12.85 -0.10 7.55
N ALA A 19 -13.69 -0.63 8.44
CA ALA A 19 -14.32 0.17 9.50
C ALA A 19 -13.30 0.74 10.48
N ALA A 20 -12.26 -0.01 10.84
CA ALA A 20 -11.17 0.47 11.70
C ALA A 20 -10.40 1.63 11.04
N TRP A 21 -10.01 1.49 9.77
CA TRP A 21 -9.29 2.54 9.05
C TRP A 21 -10.11 3.80 8.84
N LYS A 22 -11.39 3.67 8.50
CA LYS A 22 -12.30 4.83 8.38
C LYS A 22 -12.39 5.60 9.70
N ARG A 23 -12.51 4.89 10.83
CA ARG A 23 -12.52 5.51 12.16
C ARG A 23 -11.19 6.19 12.49
N LEU A 24 -10.06 5.56 12.18
CA LEU A 24 -8.74 6.17 12.38
C LEU A 24 -8.60 7.47 11.58
N PHE A 25 -8.98 7.47 10.30
CA PHE A 25 -8.84 8.65 9.46
C PHE A 25 -9.79 9.78 9.85
N ALA A 26 -11.00 9.46 10.31
CA ALA A 26 -11.91 10.43 10.90
C ALA A 26 -11.30 11.07 12.16
N LEU A 27 -10.69 10.26 13.05
CA LEU A 27 -9.99 10.76 14.23
C LEU A 27 -8.80 11.65 13.85
N VAL A 28 -8.02 11.28 12.83
CA VAL A 28 -6.92 12.13 12.34
C VAL A 28 -7.44 13.48 11.83
N ALA A 29 -8.55 13.49 11.09
CA ALA A 29 -9.18 14.73 10.62
C ALA A 29 -9.62 15.62 11.79
N GLU A 30 -10.30 15.05 12.78
CA GLU A 30 -10.73 15.75 14.00
C GLU A 30 -9.54 16.32 14.77
N ARG A 31 -8.51 15.51 15.02
CA ARG A 31 -7.34 15.90 15.83
C ARG A 31 -6.43 16.91 15.14
N SER A 32 -6.38 16.90 13.81
CA SER A 32 -5.57 17.84 13.03
C SER A 32 -6.30 19.14 12.70
N GLY A 33 -7.63 19.18 12.82
CA GLY A 33 -8.45 20.29 12.33
C GLY A 33 -8.52 20.38 10.80
N VAL A 34 -7.98 19.39 10.08
CA VAL A 34 -8.04 19.32 8.61
C VAL A 34 -9.28 18.52 8.21
N PRO A 35 -10.27 19.13 7.53
CA PRO A 35 -11.47 18.40 7.13
C PRO A 35 -11.13 17.39 6.03
N LEU A 36 -11.29 16.10 6.33
CA LEU A 36 -11.05 15.00 5.38
C LEU A 36 -12.35 14.25 5.10
N LYS A 37 -12.69 14.10 3.82
CA LYS A 37 -13.73 13.17 3.38
C LYS A 37 -13.13 11.78 3.16
N VAL A 38 -13.46 10.84 4.03
CA VAL A 38 -13.01 9.44 3.86
C VAL A 38 -13.82 8.76 2.77
N ILE A 39 -13.15 8.26 1.73
CA ILE A 39 -13.77 7.57 0.59
C ILE A 39 -13.30 6.11 0.50
N ASP A 40 -14.06 5.25 -0.18
CA ASP A 40 -13.72 3.82 -0.32
C ASP A 40 -12.72 3.52 -1.45
N HIS A 41 -12.89 4.14 -2.63
CA HIS A 41 -12.10 3.83 -3.84
C HIS A 41 -12.07 2.31 -4.15
N ALA A 42 -13.25 1.69 -4.12
CA ALA A 42 -13.39 0.24 -4.24
C ALA A 42 -12.93 -0.30 -5.59
N PHE A 43 -12.55 -1.58 -5.62
CA PHE A 43 -12.34 -2.33 -6.85
C PHE A 43 -13.55 -2.18 -7.79
N PRO A 44 -13.37 -2.00 -9.12
CA PRO A 44 -12.13 -2.17 -9.89
C PRO A 44 -11.26 -0.92 -10.08
N GLN A 45 -11.58 0.21 -9.44
CA GLN A 45 -10.80 1.46 -9.59
C GLN A 45 -9.32 1.22 -9.27
N LYS A 46 -8.38 1.90 -9.94
CA LYS A 46 -6.94 1.66 -9.74
C LYS A 46 -6.40 2.53 -8.61
N LEU A 47 -5.51 2.00 -7.76
CA LEU A 47 -4.88 2.82 -6.70
C LEU A 47 -4.02 3.95 -7.30
N SER A 48 -3.41 3.74 -8.47
CA SER A 48 -2.67 4.77 -9.19
C SER A 48 -3.51 5.99 -9.54
N GLU A 49 -4.77 5.80 -9.96
CA GLU A 49 -5.70 6.89 -10.24
C GLU A 49 -6.04 7.69 -8.97
N LEU A 50 -6.23 7.00 -7.85
CA LEU A 50 -6.44 7.65 -6.54
C LEU A 50 -5.24 8.50 -6.16
N TRP A 51 -4.02 7.95 -6.25
CA TRP A 51 -2.81 8.60 -5.79
C TRP A 51 -2.42 9.85 -6.59
N GLN A 52 -2.88 9.96 -7.84
CA GLN A 52 -2.69 11.13 -8.70
C GLN A 52 -3.70 12.26 -8.46
N ARG A 53 -4.69 12.07 -7.58
CA ARG A 53 -5.69 13.11 -7.30
C ARG A 53 -5.07 14.27 -6.53
N GLU A 54 -5.27 15.48 -7.02
CA GLU A 54 -4.80 16.71 -6.37
C GLU A 54 -5.50 16.98 -5.02
N ASP A 55 -6.70 16.44 -4.81
CA ASP A 55 -7.45 16.57 -3.56
C ASP A 55 -7.14 15.47 -2.53
N LEU A 56 -6.22 14.55 -2.82
CA LEU A 56 -5.83 13.48 -1.90
C LEU A 56 -4.85 13.98 -0.84
N ALA A 57 -5.31 14.06 0.41
CA ALA A 57 -4.52 14.57 1.52
C ALA A 57 -3.95 13.48 2.43
N LEU A 58 -4.59 12.31 2.51
CA LEU A 58 -4.14 11.21 3.39
C LEU A 58 -4.43 9.85 2.77
N THR A 59 -3.40 9.02 2.64
CA THR A 59 -3.53 7.67 2.07
C THR A 59 -2.47 6.72 2.59
N PHE A 60 -2.69 5.43 2.37
CA PHE A 60 -1.62 4.44 2.42
C PHE A 60 -1.07 4.24 1.01
N MET A 61 0.26 4.19 0.91
CA MET A 61 0.96 4.06 -0.37
C MET A 61 2.20 3.18 -0.20
N CYS A 62 2.46 2.31 -1.19
CA CYS A 62 3.70 1.55 -1.28
C CYS A 62 4.90 2.50 -1.57
N GLY A 63 6.11 2.07 -1.22
CA GLY A 63 7.33 2.86 -1.48
C GLY A 63 7.56 3.17 -2.97
N TRP A 64 7.28 2.22 -3.86
CA TRP A 64 7.45 2.37 -5.30
C TRP A 64 6.55 3.46 -5.93
N PRO A 65 5.23 3.46 -5.72
CA PRO A 65 4.38 4.58 -6.16
C PRO A 65 4.71 5.87 -5.40
N PHE A 66 5.11 5.81 -4.14
CA PHE A 66 5.47 7.01 -3.36
C PHE A 66 6.61 7.82 -4.00
N VAL A 67 7.67 7.16 -4.48
CA VAL A 67 8.79 7.86 -5.12
C VAL A 67 8.48 8.34 -6.55
N ARG A 68 7.36 7.92 -7.13
CA ARG A 68 6.96 8.22 -8.52
C ARG A 68 5.74 9.13 -8.66
N THR A 69 4.97 9.31 -7.59
CA THR A 69 3.70 10.05 -7.63
C THR A 69 3.94 11.55 -7.51
N TYR A 70 3.17 12.32 -8.27
CA TYR A 70 3.02 13.77 -8.11
C TYR A 70 1.54 14.07 -7.79
N PRO A 71 1.23 14.97 -6.84
CA PRO A 71 2.17 15.72 -5.99
C PRO A 71 2.92 14.83 -4.99
N THR A 72 4.09 15.30 -4.53
CA THR A 72 4.91 14.56 -3.56
C THR A 72 4.24 14.54 -2.19
N TYR A 73 4.08 13.34 -1.62
CA TYR A 73 3.54 13.16 -0.28
C TYR A 73 4.64 13.30 0.79
N ARG A 74 4.24 13.68 2.01
CA ARG A 74 5.11 13.58 3.20
C ARG A 74 4.75 12.33 4.00
N PRO A 75 5.68 11.39 4.24
CA PRO A 75 5.43 10.27 5.13
C PRO A 75 5.18 10.77 6.56
N VAL A 76 4.05 10.36 7.15
CA VAL A 76 3.69 10.69 8.55
C VAL A 76 3.70 9.47 9.47
N ALA A 77 3.63 8.27 8.90
CA ALA A 77 3.66 7.00 9.62
C ALA A 77 4.14 5.89 8.68
N ALA A 78 4.69 4.82 9.25
CA ALA A 78 5.02 3.60 8.55
C ALA A 78 4.53 2.38 9.34
N PRO A 79 3.92 1.37 8.69
CA PRO A 79 3.46 0.17 9.37
C PRO A 79 4.65 -0.66 9.87
N ILE A 80 4.54 -1.17 11.10
CA ILE A 80 5.46 -2.18 11.64
C ILE A 80 4.78 -3.54 11.52
N LEU A 81 5.42 -4.47 10.81
CA LEU A 81 4.89 -5.82 10.64
C LEU A 81 5.14 -6.64 11.91
N LEU A 82 4.10 -7.30 12.40
CA LEU A 82 4.16 -8.17 13.59
C LEU A 82 4.50 -9.63 13.24
N ILE A 83 4.57 -9.98 11.96
CA ILE A 83 4.77 -11.34 11.46
C ILE A 83 6.10 -11.49 10.70
N ALA A 84 6.50 -12.73 10.45
CA ALA A 84 7.76 -13.10 9.80
C ALA A 84 8.00 -12.38 8.45
N GLY A 85 9.26 -12.07 8.17
CA GLY A 85 9.69 -11.32 6.97
C GLY A 85 9.96 -9.83 7.22
N GLY A 86 9.72 -9.34 8.45
CA GLY A 86 10.08 -7.99 8.88
C GLY A 86 11.24 -7.97 9.89
N VAL A 87 11.86 -6.80 10.07
CA VAL A 87 12.79 -6.57 11.18
C VAL A 87 11.98 -6.18 12.42
N PRO A 88 12.07 -6.94 13.55
CA PRO A 88 11.26 -6.67 14.73
C PRO A 88 11.31 -5.21 15.18
N GLY A 89 10.14 -4.60 15.37
CA GLY A 89 10.00 -3.21 15.80
C GLY A 89 10.41 -2.15 14.76
N LYS A 90 10.76 -2.54 13.53
CA LYS A 90 11.15 -1.60 12.47
C LYS A 90 10.19 -1.70 11.28
N PRO A 91 9.98 -0.60 10.53
CA PRO A 91 9.15 -0.59 9.33
C PRO A 91 9.91 -1.14 8.11
N PHE A 92 10.62 -2.26 8.28
CA PHE A 92 11.38 -2.91 7.23
C PHE A 92 10.79 -4.30 6.95
N TYR A 93 10.72 -4.63 5.67
CA TYR A 93 10.30 -5.94 5.16
C TYR A 93 11.17 -6.31 3.96
N CYS A 94 11.19 -7.59 3.59
CA CYS A 94 11.88 -8.06 2.39
C CYS A 94 10.93 -8.61 1.33
N THR A 95 11.37 -8.53 0.09
CA THR A 95 10.75 -9.25 -1.03
C THR A 95 11.17 -10.72 -0.98
N HIS A 96 10.20 -11.62 -1.12
CA HIS A 96 10.44 -13.04 -1.23
C HIS A 96 10.06 -13.54 -2.61
N PHE A 97 10.98 -14.25 -3.26
CA PHE A 97 10.68 -15.07 -4.43
C PHE A 97 10.27 -16.46 -3.95
N VAL A 98 9.03 -16.84 -4.24
CA VAL A 98 8.45 -18.10 -3.80
C VAL A 98 8.21 -19.02 -4.98
N VAL A 99 8.52 -20.29 -4.80
CA VAL A 99 8.30 -21.37 -5.76
C VAL A 99 7.57 -22.51 -5.06
N ARG A 100 7.02 -23.46 -5.83
CA ARG A 100 6.46 -24.67 -5.21
C ARG A 100 7.57 -25.47 -4.54
N GLY A 101 7.27 -26.10 -3.40
CA GLY A 101 8.26 -26.89 -2.64
C GLY A 101 8.87 -28.06 -3.43
N ASP A 102 8.11 -28.60 -4.39
CA ASP A 102 8.52 -29.68 -5.29
C ASP A 102 9.18 -29.18 -6.59
N SER A 103 9.32 -27.87 -6.78
CA SER A 103 9.97 -27.31 -7.97
C SER A 103 11.47 -27.64 -8.02
N PRO A 104 12.05 -27.75 -9.23
CA PRO A 104 13.49 -27.97 -9.38
C PRO A 104 14.32 -26.70 -9.11
N PHE A 105 13.68 -25.52 -8.97
CA PHE A 105 14.37 -24.25 -8.81
C PHE A 105 15.02 -24.16 -7.42
N ARG A 106 16.34 -24.01 -7.40
CA ARG A 106 17.14 -23.85 -6.18
C ARG A 106 17.80 -22.47 -6.08
N ARG A 107 17.84 -21.75 -7.20
CA ARG A 107 18.38 -20.40 -7.32
C ARG A 107 17.49 -19.55 -8.22
N ILE A 108 17.68 -18.23 -8.19
CA ILE A 108 16.89 -17.31 -9.02
C ILE A 108 17.14 -17.59 -10.51
N GLU A 109 18.38 -17.89 -10.88
CA GLU A 109 18.77 -18.12 -12.27
C GLU A 109 18.03 -19.32 -12.89
N ASP A 110 17.68 -20.32 -12.08
CA ASP A 110 16.91 -21.49 -12.53
C ASP A 110 15.50 -21.11 -13.01
N THR A 111 15.00 -19.92 -12.63
CA THR A 111 13.67 -19.43 -13.01
C THR A 111 13.66 -18.69 -14.34
N PHE A 112 14.82 -18.38 -14.93
CA PHE A 112 14.90 -17.62 -16.16
C PHE A 112 14.31 -18.41 -17.34
N GLY A 113 13.56 -17.72 -18.21
CA GLY A 113 12.81 -18.37 -19.30
C GLY A 113 11.51 -19.05 -18.87
N HIS A 114 11.19 -19.07 -17.57
CA HIS A 114 9.92 -19.56 -17.05
C HIS A 114 8.90 -18.43 -16.82
N ARG A 115 7.71 -18.80 -16.34
CA ARG A 115 6.61 -17.87 -16.03
C ARG A 115 6.80 -17.28 -14.64
N PHE A 116 6.75 -15.96 -14.55
CA PHE A 116 6.74 -15.22 -13.29
C PHE A 116 5.36 -14.62 -13.03
N ALA A 117 4.84 -14.82 -11.82
CA ALA A 117 3.62 -14.17 -11.36
C ALA A 117 4.01 -13.09 -10.35
N PHE A 118 3.45 -11.90 -10.52
CA PHE A 118 3.67 -10.76 -9.65
C PHE A 118 2.34 -10.14 -9.23
N THR A 119 2.35 -9.32 -8.16
CA THR A 119 1.11 -8.74 -7.62
C THR A 119 0.44 -7.73 -8.55
N ILE A 120 1.13 -6.64 -8.87
CA ILE A 120 0.66 -5.52 -9.72
C ILE A 120 1.83 -4.57 -9.98
N GLU A 121 1.80 -3.80 -11.06
CA GLU A 121 2.88 -2.87 -11.48
C GLU A 121 3.19 -1.75 -10.47
N ASP A 122 2.19 -1.36 -9.66
CA ASP A 122 2.36 -0.36 -8.60
C ASP A 122 2.80 -0.97 -7.25
N SER A 123 3.25 -2.23 -7.25
CA SER A 123 3.76 -2.91 -6.06
C SER A 123 5.25 -2.64 -5.85
N HIS A 124 5.65 -2.29 -4.63
CA HIS A 124 7.07 -2.15 -4.30
C HIS A 124 7.80 -3.49 -4.29
N SER A 125 7.30 -4.47 -3.53
CA SER A 125 7.95 -5.78 -3.46
C SER A 125 7.62 -6.71 -4.62
N GLY A 126 6.47 -6.51 -5.26
CA GLY A 126 6.04 -7.42 -6.31
C GLY A 126 6.53 -7.05 -7.71
N TYR A 127 7.01 -5.83 -7.94
CA TYR A 127 7.34 -5.37 -9.29
C TYR A 127 8.70 -4.65 -9.40
N SER A 128 8.98 -3.69 -8.51
CA SER A 128 10.24 -2.92 -8.53
C SER A 128 11.45 -3.74 -8.11
#